data_AF-A0A9W6XDR5-F1
#
_entry.id   AF-A0A9W6XDR5-F1
#
_cell.length_a   1.000
_cell.length_b   1.000
_cell.length_c   1.000
_cell.angle_alpha   90.00
_cell.angle_beta   90.00
_cell.angle_gamma   90.00
#
_symmetry.space_group_name_H-M   'P 1'
#
loop_
_entity.id
_entity.type
_entity.pdbx_description
1 polymer ?
#
loop_
_entity_poly.entity_id
_entity_poly.type
_entity_poly.pdbx_seq_one_letter_code
_entity_poly.pdbx_strand_id
1 'polypeptide(L)'
;MLRSFRSAATVLFLLALAGTELVQADTLCSLPPVTYTKAKSAYPASVFAIEALEKFGIATWYSDRTENGDYAQTAANLVSSCPEDSRISVVVYGLPNKDCAAKESAVGSTVHSAADYVAFINTLTAAIGKRKVLYILEPDAIGLLADTTGCGQSAGYLANLQTAIGLLSQNENADIYLDVGYWTLEYPATSTAVASIVKQLVSAGSRVKGITLNTSNYQSTSTLSTLCSNFQTAVGSTDLHCVFDCSRNYKGAPASKEWCNVKSAGIGALPTSDTGISNVDYFIWAKPPGDSDGTCDGRTSDSMKGPAAGVFFDELFQSLWNQGILVAEKGYSPIDGTVHNSTASAPSGPSQTSPQASSSSQQQQQQQQQQQQQSQDQNQSSNHDQEVAMYNATAPSSTPSTVSSTNAPATTTTSAASSTGQTDQQSTGNLHTTQKASTPAPPAASKAEDPQQVSTESLSTSSMGTGGIVVIALVASAVVALVAAIVGVRHRQNRMLEGTKTPDSVPAPLPTTIVDFRPHMTAPNRNSNIL
;
A
#
# COMPACT_ATOMS: atom_id res chain seq x y z
N MET A 1 -67.59 36.29 9.02
CA MET A 1 -66.19 36.73 9.14
C MET A 1 -65.31 35.63 8.57
N LEU A 2 -64.57 35.86 7.47
CA LEU A 2 -63.83 34.79 6.79
C LEU A 2 -62.56 35.32 6.09
N ARG A 3 -61.56 35.74 6.89
CA ARG A 3 -60.21 36.14 6.45
C ARG A 3 -59.17 35.71 7.50
N SER A 4 -57.90 35.67 7.10
CA SER A 4 -56.72 35.41 7.96
C SER A 4 -56.49 33.97 8.47
N PHE A 5 -56.47 32.98 7.57
CA PHE A 5 -55.72 31.72 7.75
C PHE A 5 -55.14 31.21 6.41
N ARG A 6 -54.20 31.97 5.81
CA ARG A 6 -53.48 31.60 4.58
C ARG A 6 -52.01 32.07 4.54
N SER A 7 -51.27 31.94 5.65
CA SER A 7 -49.83 32.30 5.71
C SER A 7 -48.95 31.34 6.54
N ALA A 8 -49.51 30.28 7.14
CA ALA A 8 -48.78 29.43 8.10
C ALA A 8 -48.33 28.06 7.53
N ALA A 9 -48.62 27.76 6.26
CA ALA A 9 -48.46 26.43 5.67
C ALA A 9 -47.36 26.34 4.59
N THR A 10 -46.44 27.31 4.52
CA THR A 10 -45.45 27.42 3.43
C THR A 10 -44.03 27.74 3.91
N VAL A 11 -43.80 27.75 5.24
CA VAL A 11 -42.46 27.97 5.84
C VAL A 11 -41.89 26.67 6.41
N LEU A 12 -42.73 25.68 6.76
CA LEU A 12 -42.32 24.42 7.39
C LEU A 12 -42.01 23.29 6.37
N PHE A 13 -41.39 23.65 5.24
CA PHE A 13 -40.90 22.69 4.23
C PHE A 13 -39.45 23.02 3.78
N LEU A 14 -38.68 23.65 4.67
CA LEU A 14 -37.29 24.08 4.42
C LEU A 14 -36.28 23.61 5.48
N LEU A 15 -36.71 22.89 6.52
CA LEU A 15 -35.84 22.27 7.54
C LEU A 15 -36.09 20.76 7.66
N ALA A 16 -35.82 20.03 6.58
CA ALA A 16 -35.75 18.56 6.58
C ALA A 16 -34.67 18.01 5.61
N LEU A 17 -33.85 18.87 5.00
CA LEU A 17 -32.57 18.48 4.43
C LEU A 17 -31.59 18.25 5.59
N ALA A 18 -31.77 17.14 6.30
CA ALA A 18 -30.69 16.57 7.08
C ALA A 18 -29.53 16.29 6.12
N GLY A 19 -28.36 16.84 6.41
CA GLY A 19 -27.18 16.67 5.58
C GLY A 19 -26.72 15.22 5.59
N THR A 20 -27.26 14.40 4.69
CA THR A 20 -26.51 13.27 4.16
C THR A 20 -25.35 13.86 3.38
N GLU A 21 -24.24 14.11 4.06
CA GLU A 21 -22.95 14.11 3.37
C GLU A 21 -22.85 12.75 2.69
N LEU A 22 -23.04 12.77 1.36
CA LEU A 22 -22.64 11.65 0.52
C LEU A 22 -21.14 11.56 0.72
N VAL A 23 -20.70 10.57 1.51
CA VAL A 23 -19.29 10.27 1.73
C VAL A 23 -18.72 9.83 0.39
N GLN A 24 -18.28 10.83 -0.39
CA GLN A 24 -17.71 10.64 -1.70
C GLN A 24 -16.43 9.83 -1.52
N ALA A 25 -16.29 8.74 -2.29
CA ALA A 25 -15.11 7.90 -2.23
C ALA A 25 -13.85 8.74 -2.44
N ASP A 26 -12.86 8.56 -1.56
CA ASP A 26 -11.64 9.35 -1.58
C ASP A 26 -10.90 9.07 -2.88
N THR A 27 -10.77 10.11 -3.72
CA THR A 27 -10.06 9.98 -5.00
C THR A 27 -8.57 9.88 -4.70
N LEU A 28 -8.02 8.69 -4.87
CA LEU A 28 -6.60 8.41 -4.66
C LEU A 28 -5.76 9.01 -5.79
N CYS A 29 -4.79 9.85 -5.43
CA CYS A 29 -3.88 10.51 -6.36
C CYS A 29 -2.42 10.19 -6.05
N SER A 30 -1.64 10.01 -7.11
CA SER A 30 -0.22 9.67 -7.10
C SER A 30 0.47 10.22 -8.34
N LEU A 31 1.80 10.27 -8.33
CA LEU A 31 2.59 10.43 -9.55
C LEU A 31 2.55 9.14 -10.41
N PRO A 32 2.52 9.25 -11.75
CA PRO A 32 2.81 8.14 -12.65
C PRO A 32 4.14 7.45 -12.31
N PRO A 33 4.23 6.10 -12.41
CA PRO A 33 5.49 5.38 -12.23
C PRO A 33 6.62 5.90 -13.14
N VAL A 34 7.80 6.11 -12.55
CA VAL A 34 8.98 6.68 -13.26
C VAL A 34 9.40 5.86 -14.49
N THR A 35 9.05 4.57 -14.51
CA THR A 35 9.29 3.64 -15.61
C THR A 35 8.40 3.90 -16.83
N TYR A 36 7.17 4.37 -16.64
CA TYR A 36 6.16 4.50 -17.69
C TYR A 36 6.54 5.50 -18.80
N THR A 37 7.29 6.55 -18.47
CA THR A 37 7.76 7.53 -19.48
C THR A 37 8.72 6.89 -20.48
N LYS A 38 9.63 6.02 -20.01
CA LYS A 38 10.53 5.25 -20.89
C LYS A 38 9.77 4.13 -21.61
N ALA A 39 8.85 3.46 -20.92
CA ALA A 39 8.03 2.40 -21.49
C ALA A 39 7.20 2.88 -22.70
N LYS A 40 6.50 4.03 -22.60
CA LYS A 40 5.75 4.62 -23.72
C LYS A 40 6.62 4.95 -24.95
N SER A 41 7.91 5.23 -24.74
CA SER A 41 8.86 5.49 -25.82
C SER A 41 9.39 4.20 -26.47
N ALA A 42 9.48 3.11 -25.70
CA ALA A 42 10.03 1.82 -26.13
C ALA A 42 8.97 0.86 -26.71
N TYR A 43 7.72 0.97 -26.25
CA TYR A 43 6.63 0.02 -26.56
C TYR A 43 5.37 0.74 -27.10
N PRO A 44 5.37 1.24 -28.35
CA PRO A 44 4.26 2.02 -28.91
C PRO A 44 2.89 1.32 -28.88
N ALA A 45 2.85 0.00 -28.99
CA ALA A 45 1.61 -0.78 -28.89
C ALA A 45 0.99 -0.76 -27.47
N SER A 46 1.82 -0.61 -26.43
CA SER A 46 1.39 -0.56 -25.03
C SER A 46 1.00 0.85 -24.56
N VAL A 47 1.22 1.89 -25.36
CA VAL A 47 1.04 3.31 -24.96
C VAL A 47 -0.38 3.59 -24.46
N PHE A 48 -1.42 3.20 -25.21
CA PHE A 48 -2.81 3.49 -24.84
C PHE A 48 -3.21 2.86 -23.48
N ALA A 49 -2.62 1.71 -23.16
CA ALA A 49 -2.83 0.99 -21.91
C ALA A 49 -2.08 1.65 -20.75
N ILE A 50 -0.84 2.08 -20.97
CA ILE A 50 -0.07 2.88 -19.99
C ILE A 50 -0.80 4.20 -19.71
N GLU A 51 -1.21 4.93 -20.76
CA GLU A 51 -2.01 6.17 -20.66
C GLU A 51 -3.40 5.96 -20.03
N ALA A 52 -3.92 4.73 -19.99
CA ALA A 52 -5.13 4.40 -19.25
C ALA A 52 -4.85 4.16 -17.75
N LEU A 53 -3.72 3.52 -17.40
CA LEU A 53 -3.33 3.29 -16.01
C LEU A 53 -2.86 4.57 -15.30
N GLU A 54 -2.21 5.50 -16.02
CA GLU A 54 -1.81 6.82 -15.51
C GLU A 54 -2.99 7.70 -15.04
N LYS A 55 -4.23 7.29 -15.28
CA LYS A 55 -5.47 7.94 -14.80
C LYS A 55 -5.94 7.45 -13.42
N PHE A 56 -5.25 6.48 -12.83
CA PHE A 56 -5.56 5.90 -11.52
C PHE A 56 -4.40 6.09 -10.54
N GLY A 57 -4.71 6.13 -9.23
CA GLY A 57 -3.70 6.23 -8.17
C GLY A 57 -2.88 4.94 -7.98
N ILE A 58 -1.82 4.77 -8.78
CA ILE A 58 -0.72 3.84 -8.50
C ILE A 58 0.15 4.48 -7.43
N ALA A 59 0.19 3.93 -6.21
CA ALA A 59 0.83 4.56 -5.05
C ALA A 59 2.29 4.93 -5.35
N THR A 60 2.66 6.20 -5.12
CA THR A 60 4.02 6.67 -5.41
C THR A 60 4.99 6.06 -4.41
N TRP A 61 6.07 5.44 -4.88
CA TRP A 61 7.14 4.94 -4.01
C TRP A 61 8.05 6.08 -3.60
N TYR A 62 7.81 6.63 -2.41
CA TYR A 62 8.74 7.52 -1.73
C TYR A 62 9.86 6.65 -1.14
N SER A 63 10.90 6.49 -1.95
CA SER A 63 12.01 5.56 -1.74
C SER A 63 13.31 6.33 -1.51
N ASP A 64 14.16 5.84 -0.60
CA ASP A 64 15.50 6.41 -0.40
C ASP A 64 16.53 5.94 -1.46
N ARG A 65 16.14 5.02 -2.35
CA ARG A 65 17.02 4.43 -3.35
C ARG A 65 17.15 5.34 -4.58
N THR A 66 18.38 5.75 -4.88
CA THR A 66 18.73 6.68 -5.97
C THR A 66 18.21 6.31 -7.37
N GLU A 67 17.90 5.04 -7.65
CA GLU A 67 17.29 4.62 -8.92
C GLU A 67 15.82 5.07 -9.06
N ASN A 68 15.12 5.34 -7.95
CA ASN A 68 13.79 5.94 -7.94
C ASN A 68 13.82 7.47 -8.11
N GLY A 69 15.01 8.09 -8.06
CA GLY A 69 15.22 9.53 -8.16
C GLY A 69 15.56 10.17 -6.81
N ASP A 70 15.37 11.49 -6.72
CA ASP A 70 15.48 12.24 -5.47
C ASP A 70 14.14 12.21 -4.71
N TYR A 71 14.16 11.82 -3.44
CA TYR A 71 12.94 11.68 -2.65
C TYR A 71 12.28 13.03 -2.33
N ALA A 72 13.07 14.09 -2.06
CA ALA A 72 12.53 15.40 -1.72
C ALA A 72 11.79 16.02 -2.91
N GLN A 73 12.36 15.94 -4.11
CA GLN A 73 11.73 16.32 -5.35
C GLN A 73 10.50 15.45 -5.66
N THR A 74 10.54 14.15 -5.34
CA THR A 74 9.39 13.24 -5.49
C THR A 74 8.21 13.68 -4.63
N ALA A 75 8.43 14.01 -3.34
CA ALA A 75 7.37 14.52 -2.46
C ALA A 75 6.84 15.89 -2.91
N ALA A 76 7.73 16.80 -3.34
CA ALA A 76 7.32 18.11 -3.88
C ALA A 76 6.49 17.97 -5.16
N ASN A 77 6.88 17.08 -6.09
CA ASN A 77 6.14 16.77 -7.31
C ASN A 77 4.78 16.17 -6.99
N LEU A 78 4.71 15.23 -6.03
CA LEU A 78 3.48 14.54 -5.62
C LEU A 78 2.42 15.51 -5.10
N VAL A 79 2.81 16.41 -4.18
CA VAL A 79 1.91 17.40 -3.57
C VAL A 79 1.45 18.46 -4.58
N SER A 80 2.33 18.89 -5.48
CA SER A 80 2.02 19.89 -6.52
C SER A 80 1.23 19.34 -7.71
N SER A 81 1.32 18.03 -7.99
CA SER A 81 0.56 17.37 -9.06
C SER A 81 -0.85 16.93 -8.63
N CYS A 82 -1.03 16.59 -7.35
CA CYS A 82 -2.31 16.09 -6.86
C CYS A 82 -3.30 17.20 -6.47
N PRO A 83 -4.58 17.12 -6.86
CA PRO A 83 -5.63 18.05 -6.42
C PRO A 83 -5.78 18.14 -4.90
N GLU A 84 -6.11 19.33 -4.38
CA GLU A 84 -6.21 19.60 -2.93
C GLU A 84 -7.26 18.72 -2.20
N ASP A 85 -8.34 18.37 -2.87
CA ASP A 85 -9.44 17.53 -2.39
C ASP A 85 -9.15 16.01 -2.47
N SER A 86 -8.21 15.62 -3.35
CA SER A 86 -7.75 14.24 -3.50
C SER A 86 -6.91 13.77 -2.31
N ARG A 87 -6.89 12.45 -2.09
CA ARG A 87 -6.01 11.80 -1.11
C ARG A 87 -4.74 11.34 -1.80
N ILE A 88 -3.60 11.86 -1.35
CA ILE A 88 -2.27 11.41 -1.79
C ILE A 88 -2.08 9.95 -1.37
N SER A 89 -1.65 9.06 -2.28
CA SER A 89 -1.32 7.66 -1.96
C SER A 89 0.16 7.40 -2.18
N VAL A 90 0.85 6.96 -1.11
CA VAL A 90 2.32 6.86 -1.10
C VAL A 90 2.78 5.61 -0.34
N VAL A 91 3.71 4.86 -0.94
CA VAL A 91 4.50 3.83 -0.26
C VAL A 91 5.73 4.50 0.32
N VAL A 92 5.91 4.41 1.64
CA VAL A 92 7.09 4.91 2.35
C VAL A 92 8.07 3.75 2.48
N TYR A 93 9.24 3.87 1.84
CA TYR A 93 10.21 2.78 1.74
C TYR A 93 11.66 3.30 1.82
N GLY A 94 12.11 3.62 3.02
CA GLY A 94 13.45 4.15 3.27
C GLY A 94 14.08 3.70 4.59
N LEU A 95 13.58 2.63 5.22
CA LEU A 95 14.09 2.19 6.53
C LEU A 95 15.57 1.74 6.44
N PRO A 96 16.45 2.17 7.37
CA PRO A 96 17.88 1.87 7.32
C PRO A 96 18.13 0.38 7.59
N ASN A 97 18.89 -0.27 6.71
CA ASN A 97 19.07 -1.74 6.67
C ASN A 97 17.80 -2.53 6.31
N LYS A 98 16.87 -1.92 5.54
CA LYS A 98 15.72 -2.61 4.91
C LYS A 98 16.14 -3.88 4.13
N ASP A 99 15.16 -4.74 3.89
CA ASP A 99 15.30 -6.06 3.27
C ASP A 99 16.33 -6.97 3.98
N CYS A 100 16.49 -6.90 5.31
CA CYS A 100 17.55 -7.58 6.05
C CYS A 100 17.75 -9.08 5.77
N ALA A 101 16.70 -9.79 5.32
CA ALA A 101 16.78 -11.19 4.88
C ALA A 101 17.28 -11.36 3.42
N ALA A 102 16.83 -10.53 2.48
CA ALA A 102 17.11 -10.66 1.04
C ALA A 102 18.32 -9.82 0.58
N LYS A 103 18.49 -8.62 1.14
CA LYS A 103 19.58 -7.65 0.91
C LYS A 103 19.63 -6.99 -0.48
N GLU A 104 18.74 -7.35 -1.39
CA GLU A 104 18.71 -6.84 -2.77
C GLU A 104 18.51 -5.30 -2.81
N SER A 105 17.53 -4.78 -2.08
CA SER A 105 17.19 -3.34 -2.10
C SER A 105 18.11 -2.44 -1.26
N ALA A 106 19.21 -2.98 -0.72
CA ALA A 106 20.21 -2.17 -0.03
C ALA A 106 21.04 -1.30 -1.01
N VAL A 107 21.19 -1.75 -2.26
CA VAL A 107 21.97 -1.03 -3.28
C VAL A 107 21.29 0.29 -3.67
N GLY A 108 22.05 1.38 -3.69
CA GLY A 108 21.58 2.71 -4.05
C GLY A 108 20.81 3.47 -2.96
N SER A 109 20.63 2.88 -1.77
CA SER A 109 20.04 3.51 -0.58
C SER A 109 20.79 4.77 -0.16
N THR A 110 20.09 5.75 0.40
CA THR A 110 20.65 7.00 0.95
C THR A 110 20.37 7.16 2.45
N VAL A 111 19.46 6.37 3.03
CA VAL A 111 19.22 6.30 4.47
C VAL A 111 20.06 5.18 5.08
N HIS A 112 20.97 5.54 5.99
CA HIS A 112 21.94 4.61 6.59
C HIS A 112 21.81 4.48 8.11
N SER A 113 21.16 5.45 8.76
CA SER A 113 20.95 5.50 10.20
C SER A 113 19.52 5.95 10.55
N ALA A 114 19.14 5.79 11.82
CA ALA A 114 17.88 6.31 12.33
C ALA A 114 17.77 7.85 12.22
N ALA A 115 18.89 8.58 12.23
CA ALA A 115 18.90 10.03 12.05
C ALA A 115 18.58 10.41 10.60
N ASP A 116 19.15 9.71 9.63
CA ASP A 116 18.85 9.91 8.21
C ASP A 116 17.38 9.55 7.91
N TYR A 117 16.88 8.48 8.54
CA TYR A 117 15.47 8.09 8.42
C TYR A 117 14.51 9.14 8.99
N VAL A 118 14.86 9.77 10.12
CA VAL A 118 14.11 10.92 10.66
C VAL A 118 14.13 12.10 9.69
N ALA A 119 15.25 12.39 9.01
CA ALA A 119 15.31 13.45 7.99
C ALA A 119 14.47 13.10 6.74
N PHE A 120 14.52 11.85 6.29
CA PHE A 120 13.73 11.30 5.18
C PHE A 120 12.22 11.40 5.46
N ILE A 121 11.74 10.97 6.64
CA ILE A 121 10.33 11.08 7.02
C ILE A 121 9.90 12.55 7.21
N ASN A 122 10.75 13.40 7.83
CA ASN A 122 10.45 14.82 8.00
C ASN A 122 10.36 15.57 6.66
N THR A 123 11.12 15.16 5.64
CA THR A 123 11.01 15.72 4.29
C THR A 123 9.63 15.42 3.67
N LEU A 124 9.12 14.19 3.86
CA LEU A 124 7.79 13.80 3.40
C LEU A 124 6.67 14.54 4.13
N THR A 125 6.74 14.63 5.46
CA THR A 125 5.70 15.31 6.26
C THR A 125 5.71 16.82 6.06
N ALA A 126 6.87 17.45 5.88
CA ALA A 126 6.98 18.87 5.56
C ALA A 126 6.39 19.21 4.17
N ALA A 127 6.59 18.34 3.17
CA ALA A 127 6.00 18.52 1.85
C ALA A 127 4.47 18.32 1.85
N ILE A 128 3.97 17.25 2.49
CA ILE A 128 2.54 16.89 2.51
C ILE A 128 1.73 17.80 3.44
N GLY A 129 2.33 18.29 4.52
CA GLY A 129 1.72 19.23 5.47
C GLY A 129 0.43 18.68 6.09
N LYS A 130 -0.72 19.26 5.71
CA LYS A 130 -2.06 18.85 6.17
C LYS A 130 -2.94 18.22 5.08
N ARG A 131 -2.39 17.88 3.91
CA ARG A 131 -3.15 17.22 2.82
C ARG A 131 -3.67 15.85 3.28
N LYS A 132 -4.81 15.40 2.73
CA LYS A 132 -5.27 14.01 2.88
C LYS A 132 -4.20 13.06 2.34
N VAL A 133 -3.83 12.03 3.11
CA VAL A 133 -2.82 11.06 2.68
C VAL A 133 -3.11 9.66 3.19
N LEU A 134 -2.80 8.65 2.36
CA LEU A 134 -2.72 7.23 2.69
C LEU A 134 -1.24 6.84 2.63
N TYR A 135 -0.66 6.48 3.78
CA TYR A 135 0.69 5.95 3.89
C TYR A 135 0.64 4.42 3.96
N ILE A 136 1.25 3.73 2.98
CA ILE A 136 1.68 2.33 3.13
C ILE A 136 3.08 2.38 3.74
N LEU A 137 3.23 1.99 5.01
CA LEU A 137 4.49 2.16 5.75
C LEU A 137 5.36 0.89 5.67
N GLU A 138 6.52 1.03 5.04
CA GLU A 138 7.66 0.10 5.00
C GLU A 138 7.27 -1.36 4.71
N PRO A 139 7.01 -1.70 3.43
CA PRO A 139 6.82 -3.08 2.95
C PRO A 139 7.75 -4.12 3.60
N ASP A 140 7.19 -5.28 3.93
CA ASP A 140 7.84 -6.41 4.60
C ASP A 140 8.40 -6.15 6.02
N ALA A 141 8.47 -4.91 6.52
CA ALA A 141 9.17 -4.59 7.76
C ALA A 141 8.56 -5.26 9.00
N ILE A 142 7.23 -5.33 9.12
CA ILE A 142 6.59 -6.07 10.22
C ILE A 142 6.69 -7.59 10.02
N GLY A 143 6.71 -8.07 8.76
CA GLY A 143 6.94 -9.48 8.47
C GLY A 143 8.32 -9.95 8.93
N LEU A 144 9.35 -9.15 8.65
CA LEU A 144 10.74 -9.38 9.08
C LEU A 144 10.98 -9.12 10.60
N LEU A 145 10.03 -8.47 11.28
CA LEU A 145 9.97 -8.40 12.76
C LEU A 145 9.19 -9.58 13.38
N ALA A 146 8.24 -10.17 12.66
CA ALA A 146 7.49 -11.35 13.11
C ALA A 146 8.23 -12.67 12.85
N ASP A 147 9.23 -12.65 11.96
CA ASP A 147 10.07 -13.81 11.64
C ASP A 147 11.04 -14.20 12.76
N THR A 148 11.33 -15.50 12.81
CA THR A 148 12.20 -16.18 13.77
C THR A 148 13.70 -15.97 13.53
N THR A 149 14.12 -15.48 12.35
CA THR A 149 15.55 -15.20 12.07
C THR A 149 16.11 -14.03 12.87
N GLY A 150 15.24 -13.16 13.42
CA GLY A 150 15.65 -12.02 14.24
C GLY A 150 16.21 -10.83 13.45
N CYS A 151 16.10 -10.81 12.12
CA CYS A 151 16.79 -9.78 11.32
C CYS A 151 16.16 -8.38 11.49
N GLY A 152 14.83 -8.25 11.52
CA GLY A 152 14.18 -6.94 11.71
C GLY A 152 14.44 -6.34 13.10
N GLN A 153 14.55 -7.18 14.13
CA GLN A 153 14.93 -6.77 15.48
C GLN A 153 16.39 -6.29 15.49
N SER A 154 17.29 -7.06 14.88
CA SER A 154 18.73 -6.74 14.81
C SER A 154 19.02 -5.46 14.00
N ALA A 155 18.19 -5.19 12.99
CA ALA A 155 18.23 -3.98 12.17
C ALA A 155 17.46 -2.78 12.79
N GLY A 156 16.88 -2.94 13.99
CA GLY A 156 16.22 -1.86 14.72
C GLY A 156 14.86 -1.42 14.15
N TYR A 157 14.23 -2.24 13.31
CA TYR A 157 13.01 -1.87 12.57
C TYR A 157 11.90 -1.33 13.49
N LEU A 158 11.66 -1.95 14.65
CA LEU A 158 10.59 -1.56 15.57
C LEU A 158 10.71 -0.10 16.03
N ALA A 159 11.92 0.34 16.42
CA ALA A 159 12.16 1.71 16.88
C ALA A 159 12.05 2.73 15.74
N ASN A 160 12.52 2.37 14.54
CA ASN A 160 12.35 3.20 13.34
C ASN A 160 10.86 3.35 12.98
N LEU A 161 10.09 2.25 12.95
CA LEU A 161 8.65 2.27 12.68
C LEU A 161 7.87 3.10 13.71
N GLN A 162 8.16 2.96 15.02
CA GLN A 162 7.56 3.81 16.06
C GLN A 162 7.87 5.29 15.83
N THR A 163 9.11 5.61 15.44
CA THR A 163 9.52 6.99 15.14
C THR A 163 8.79 7.54 13.91
N ALA A 164 8.71 6.77 12.82
CA ALA A 164 7.99 7.17 11.61
C ALA A 164 6.49 7.38 11.89
N ILE A 165 5.84 6.47 12.62
CA ILE A 165 4.42 6.61 12.99
C ILE A 165 4.19 7.88 13.83
N GLY A 166 5.08 8.19 14.77
CA GLY A 166 5.00 9.41 15.58
C GLY A 166 5.13 10.71 14.76
N LEU A 167 5.95 10.71 13.72
CA LEU A 167 6.12 11.85 12.80
C LEU A 167 4.97 11.96 11.78
N LEU A 168 4.58 10.85 11.15
CA LEU A 168 3.49 10.80 10.17
C LEU A 168 2.13 11.12 10.82
N SER A 169 1.93 10.76 12.08
CA SER A 169 0.70 11.05 12.84
C SER A 169 0.49 12.54 13.17
N GLN A 170 1.47 13.41 12.93
CA GLN A 170 1.31 14.86 13.12
C GLN A 170 0.38 15.49 12.06
N ASN A 171 0.20 14.84 10.90
CA ASN A 171 -0.82 15.24 9.93
C ASN A 171 -2.20 14.72 10.37
N GLU A 172 -3.11 15.65 10.65
CA GLU A 172 -4.48 15.34 11.11
C GLU A 172 -5.38 14.70 10.03
N ASN A 173 -4.92 14.64 8.78
CA ASN A 173 -5.60 14.02 7.64
C ASN A 173 -4.82 12.80 7.08
N ALA A 174 -3.86 12.27 7.85
CA ALA A 174 -3.17 11.03 7.52
C ALA A 174 -3.91 9.78 7.99
N ASP A 175 -3.94 8.78 7.13
CA ASP A 175 -4.29 7.40 7.45
C ASP A 175 -3.07 6.50 7.15
N ILE A 176 -2.56 5.82 8.17
CA ILE A 176 -1.33 4.99 8.09
C ILE A 176 -1.74 3.52 8.13
N TYR A 177 -1.35 2.76 7.12
CA TYR A 177 -1.50 1.30 7.07
C TYR A 177 -0.11 0.67 7.06
N LEU A 178 0.11 -0.27 7.98
CA LEU A 178 1.40 -0.90 8.21
C LEU A 178 1.49 -2.16 7.34
N ASP A 179 2.50 -2.30 6.49
CA ASP A 179 2.66 -3.56 5.75
C ASP A 179 3.15 -4.68 6.67
N VAL A 180 2.60 -5.89 6.50
CA VAL A 180 2.90 -7.06 7.34
C VAL A 180 3.35 -8.30 6.57
N GLY A 181 3.40 -8.27 5.23
CA GLY A 181 3.55 -9.44 4.37
C GLY A 181 2.41 -10.46 4.53
N TYR A 182 1.56 -10.66 3.51
CA TYR A 182 0.27 -11.37 3.71
C TYR A 182 0.38 -12.79 4.33
N TRP A 183 1.49 -13.49 4.04
CA TRP A 183 1.77 -14.86 4.50
C TRP A 183 1.87 -14.97 6.03
N THR A 184 2.22 -13.88 6.72
CA THR A 184 2.32 -13.88 8.19
C THR A 184 0.97 -14.14 8.86
N LEU A 185 -0.15 -13.87 8.18
CA LEU A 185 -1.51 -14.07 8.67
C LEU A 185 -2.12 -15.45 8.30
N GLU A 186 -1.42 -16.26 7.49
CA GLU A 186 -1.85 -17.63 7.15
C GLU A 186 -1.73 -18.59 8.36
N TYR A 187 -0.84 -18.29 9.32
CA TYR A 187 -0.52 -19.16 10.46
C TYR A 187 -0.75 -18.47 11.82
N PRO A 188 -1.37 -19.15 12.82
CA PRO A 188 -1.70 -18.51 14.10
C PRO A 188 -0.51 -17.96 14.89
N ALA A 189 0.65 -18.60 14.81
CA ALA A 189 1.84 -18.18 15.55
C ALA A 189 2.40 -16.85 15.05
N THR A 190 2.62 -16.73 13.74
CA THR A 190 3.07 -15.48 13.09
C THR A 190 2.01 -14.39 13.16
N SER A 191 0.72 -14.73 13.01
CA SER A 191 -0.39 -13.77 13.17
C SER A 191 -0.43 -13.19 14.59
N THR A 192 -0.17 -14.00 15.62
CA THR A 192 -0.05 -13.54 17.01
C THR A 192 1.16 -12.62 17.21
N ALA A 193 2.30 -12.92 16.58
CA ALA A 193 3.49 -12.07 16.62
C ALA A 193 3.23 -10.71 15.95
N VAL A 194 2.65 -10.70 14.73
CA VAL A 194 2.24 -9.48 14.01
C VAL A 194 1.26 -8.66 14.84
N ALA A 195 0.23 -9.27 15.42
CA ALA A 195 -0.73 -8.59 16.28
C ALA A 195 -0.07 -7.95 17.52
N SER A 196 0.96 -8.58 18.09
CA SER A 196 1.75 -8.03 19.20
C SER A 196 2.64 -6.85 18.76
N ILE A 197 3.23 -6.92 17.57
CA ILE A 197 4.02 -5.82 16.99
C ILE A 197 3.13 -4.63 16.65
N VAL A 198 2.00 -4.85 15.96
CA VAL A 198 1.06 -3.79 15.59
C VAL A 198 0.50 -3.07 16.83
N LYS A 199 0.25 -3.75 17.94
CA LYS A 199 -0.13 -3.11 19.23
C LYS A 199 0.94 -2.14 19.76
N GLN A 200 2.23 -2.47 19.59
CA GLN A 200 3.36 -1.60 19.98
C GLN A 200 3.62 -0.46 18.99
N LEU A 201 3.02 -0.51 17.79
CA LEU A 201 3.11 0.51 16.75
C LEU A 201 1.92 1.48 16.78
N VAL A 202 0.70 0.98 16.99
CA VAL A 202 -0.52 1.80 17.22
C VAL A 202 -0.37 2.71 18.44
N SER A 203 0.36 2.29 19.47
CA SER A 203 0.65 3.11 20.65
C SER A 203 1.69 4.23 20.42
N ALA A 204 2.36 4.27 19.26
CA ALA A 204 3.33 5.31 18.92
C ALA A 204 2.70 6.52 18.19
N GLY A 205 1.45 6.42 17.71
CA GLY A 205 0.79 7.55 17.04
C GLY A 205 -0.66 7.25 16.61
N SER A 206 -1.51 8.26 16.72
CA SER A 206 -2.98 8.14 16.61
C SER A 206 -3.53 7.97 15.19
N ARG A 207 -2.66 7.82 14.18
CA ARG A 207 -3.05 7.75 12.76
C ARG A 207 -2.86 6.38 12.10
N VAL A 208 -2.44 5.36 12.86
CA VAL A 208 -2.50 3.97 12.40
C VAL A 208 -3.97 3.54 12.28
N LYS A 209 -4.38 3.18 11.07
CA LYS A 209 -5.71 2.66 10.74
C LYS A 209 -5.76 1.14 10.63
N GLY A 210 -4.59 0.50 10.53
CA GLY A 210 -4.45 -0.94 10.50
C GLY A 210 -3.31 -1.37 9.60
N ILE A 211 -3.55 -2.29 8.67
CA ILE A 211 -2.50 -2.98 7.92
C ILE A 211 -2.69 -2.97 6.40
N THR A 212 -1.59 -3.00 5.66
CA THR A 212 -1.57 -3.27 4.22
C THR A 212 -1.33 -4.76 3.99
N LEU A 213 -2.04 -5.33 3.03
CA LEU A 213 -1.88 -6.71 2.59
C LEU A 213 -1.70 -6.78 1.07
N ASN A 214 -1.08 -7.87 0.63
CA ASN A 214 -0.86 -8.23 -0.77
C ASN A 214 0.10 -7.33 -1.57
N THR A 215 0.84 -6.42 -0.93
CA THR A 215 1.84 -5.56 -1.58
C THR A 215 2.75 -6.37 -2.50
N SER A 216 2.78 -6.03 -3.79
CA SER A 216 3.52 -6.76 -4.83
C SER A 216 3.13 -8.24 -5.02
N ASN A 217 1.94 -8.67 -4.59
CA ASN A 217 1.51 -10.06 -4.65
C ASN A 217 0.11 -10.23 -5.30
N TYR A 218 -0.47 -11.43 -5.25
CA TYR A 218 -1.50 -11.90 -6.20
C TYR A 218 -2.76 -12.45 -5.52
N GLN A 219 -2.84 -12.48 -4.20
CA GLN A 219 -3.96 -13.09 -3.47
C GLN A 219 -5.30 -12.42 -3.78
N SER A 220 -6.34 -13.24 -3.95
CA SER A 220 -7.69 -12.74 -4.21
C SER A 220 -8.23 -11.92 -3.03
N THR A 221 -9.08 -10.94 -3.32
CA THR A 221 -9.72 -10.08 -2.30
C THR A 221 -10.52 -10.85 -1.24
N SER A 222 -11.06 -12.03 -1.60
CA SER A 222 -11.73 -12.95 -0.66
C SER A 222 -10.77 -13.62 0.32
N THR A 223 -9.61 -14.10 -0.15
CA THR A 223 -8.53 -14.58 0.72
C THR A 223 -8.02 -13.45 1.62
N LEU A 224 -7.82 -12.26 1.07
CA LEU A 224 -7.32 -11.11 1.82
C LEU A 224 -8.29 -10.60 2.90
N SER A 225 -9.61 -10.58 2.65
CA SER A 225 -10.61 -10.27 3.69
C SER A 225 -10.67 -11.34 4.79
N THR A 226 -10.38 -12.60 4.45
CA THR A 226 -10.23 -13.68 5.43
C THR A 226 -8.98 -13.48 6.30
N LEU A 227 -7.82 -13.17 5.69
CA LEU A 227 -6.58 -12.86 6.40
C LEU A 227 -6.71 -11.60 7.26
N CYS A 228 -7.40 -10.56 6.77
CA CYS A 228 -7.75 -9.38 7.55
C CYS A 228 -8.58 -9.73 8.80
N SER A 229 -9.57 -10.63 8.64
CA SER A 229 -10.38 -11.14 9.77
C SER A 229 -9.55 -11.92 10.79
N ASN A 230 -8.56 -12.70 10.33
CA ASN A 230 -7.60 -13.38 11.20
C ASN A 230 -6.77 -12.37 12.01
N PHE A 231 -6.28 -11.30 11.37
CA PHE A 231 -5.57 -10.21 12.05
C PHE A 231 -6.46 -9.48 13.05
N GLN A 232 -7.67 -9.08 12.68
CA GLN A 232 -8.63 -8.42 13.57
C GLN A 232 -8.93 -9.28 14.81
N THR A 233 -9.00 -10.60 14.64
CA THR A 233 -9.15 -11.57 15.74
C THR A 233 -7.91 -11.65 16.63
N ALA A 234 -6.70 -11.74 16.06
CA ALA A 234 -5.44 -11.83 16.82
C ALA A 234 -5.07 -10.52 17.54
N VAL A 235 -5.37 -9.38 16.91
CA VAL A 235 -5.19 -8.05 17.51
C VAL A 235 -6.32 -7.72 18.50
N GLY A 236 -7.50 -8.33 18.36
CA GLY A 236 -8.62 -8.12 19.27
C GLY A 236 -9.28 -6.74 19.12
N SER A 237 -9.26 -6.19 17.90
CA SER A 237 -9.97 -4.96 17.54
C SER A 237 -10.47 -5.09 16.10
N THR A 238 -11.73 -4.69 15.90
CA THR A 238 -12.35 -4.53 14.58
C THR A 238 -12.13 -3.14 14.01
N ASP A 239 -11.59 -2.19 14.78
CA ASP A 239 -11.38 -0.79 14.38
C ASP A 239 -10.08 -0.62 13.58
N LEU A 240 -9.20 -1.63 13.62
CA LEU A 240 -8.05 -1.74 12.74
C LEU A 240 -8.47 -2.49 11.47
N HIS A 241 -8.56 -1.76 10.36
CA HIS A 241 -8.99 -2.24 9.04
C HIS A 241 -7.80 -2.59 8.15
N CYS A 242 -8.07 -3.10 6.95
CA CYS A 242 -7.03 -3.45 5.99
C CYS A 242 -7.10 -2.62 4.69
N VAL A 243 -5.98 -2.55 3.99
CA VAL A 243 -5.86 -2.04 2.62
C VAL A 243 -5.21 -3.11 1.75
N PHE A 244 -5.74 -3.36 0.55
CA PHE A 244 -5.24 -4.40 -0.34
C PHE A 244 -4.57 -3.82 -1.58
N ASP A 245 -3.34 -4.25 -1.86
CA ASP A 245 -2.75 -4.06 -3.19
C ASP A 245 -3.44 -5.00 -4.20
N CYS A 246 -4.23 -4.41 -5.09
CA CYS A 246 -4.96 -5.07 -6.15
C CYS A 246 -4.25 -4.96 -7.52
N SER A 247 -3.00 -4.48 -7.57
CA SER A 247 -2.26 -4.24 -8.81
C SER A 247 -2.18 -5.43 -9.78
N ARG A 248 -2.16 -6.66 -9.27
CA ARG A 248 -1.93 -7.90 -10.07
C ARG A 248 -2.83 -9.09 -9.69
N ASN A 249 -3.85 -8.90 -8.85
CA ASN A 249 -4.57 -10.02 -8.21
C ASN A 249 -5.88 -10.48 -8.88
N TYR A 250 -6.19 -10.07 -10.12
CA TYR A 250 -7.48 -10.39 -10.75
C TYR A 250 -7.76 -11.89 -10.91
N LYS A 251 -6.71 -12.70 -11.11
CA LYS A 251 -6.81 -14.16 -11.25
C LYS A 251 -6.62 -14.92 -9.92
N GLY A 252 -6.38 -14.20 -8.82
CA GLY A 252 -5.89 -14.78 -7.57
C GLY A 252 -4.43 -15.25 -7.68
N ALA A 253 -3.92 -15.84 -6.60
CA ALA A 253 -2.56 -16.37 -6.58
C ALA A 253 -2.50 -17.73 -7.30
N PRO A 254 -1.43 -18.01 -8.06
CA PRO A 254 -1.31 -19.25 -8.81
C PRO A 254 -1.13 -20.45 -7.87
N ALA A 255 -1.68 -21.60 -8.26
CA ALA A 255 -1.59 -22.84 -7.47
C ALA A 255 -0.15 -23.33 -7.24
N SER A 256 0.80 -22.86 -8.05
CA SER A 256 2.25 -23.08 -7.90
C SER A 256 2.88 -22.32 -6.72
N LYS A 257 2.17 -21.35 -6.13
CA LYS A 257 2.72 -20.32 -5.22
C LYS A 257 3.84 -19.47 -5.84
N GLU A 258 3.86 -19.35 -7.17
CA GLU A 258 4.76 -18.41 -7.85
C GLU A 258 4.43 -16.96 -7.46
N TRP A 259 5.48 -16.12 -7.36
CA TRP A 259 5.36 -14.70 -7.04
C TRP A 259 6.14 -13.80 -8.00
N CYS A 260 7.05 -14.36 -8.80
CA CYS A 260 8.00 -13.58 -9.58
C CYS A 260 7.52 -13.47 -11.02
N ASN A 261 7.11 -12.26 -11.45
CA ASN A 261 6.58 -11.99 -12.79
C ASN A 261 5.52 -13.04 -13.22
N VAL A 262 4.48 -13.24 -12.42
CA VAL A 262 3.50 -14.33 -12.63
C VAL A 262 2.76 -14.15 -13.96
N LYS A 263 2.90 -15.13 -14.86
CA LYS A 263 2.33 -15.15 -16.21
C LYS A 263 0.81 -15.31 -16.21
N SER A 264 0.25 -16.07 -15.27
CA SER A 264 -1.20 -16.23 -15.13
C SER A 264 -1.92 -15.05 -14.46
N ALA A 265 -1.21 -13.99 -14.03
CA ALA A 265 -1.78 -12.87 -13.28
C ALA A 265 -2.52 -11.85 -14.18
N GLY A 266 -3.30 -10.95 -13.55
CA GLY A 266 -4.02 -9.89 -14.24
C GLY A 266 -4.29 -8.69 -13.34
N ILE A 267 -4.33 -7.47 -13.91
CA ILE A 267 -4.60 -6.24 -13.14
C ILE A 267 -5.96 -6.32 -12.44
N GLY A 268 -5.94 -6.27 -11.10
CA GLY A 268 -7.10 -6.46 -10.24
C GLY A 268 -7.96 -5.21 -10.09
N ALA A 269 -8.79 -5.18 -9.04
CA ALA A 269 -9.74 -4.10 -8.79
C ALA A 269 -9.07 -2.71 -8.82
N LEU A 270 -9.77 -1.73 -9.40
CA LEU A 270 -9.29 -0.35 -9.52
C LEU A 270 -9.07 0.29 -8.12
N PRO A 271 -8.14 1.24 -7.96
CA PRO A 271 -7.96 1.95 -6.70
C PRO A 271 -9.24 2.71 -6.29
N THR A 272 -9.74 2.47 -5.08
CA THR A 272 -11.01 3.02 -4.58
C THR A 272 -11.13 2.86 -3.06
N SER A 273 -11.87 3.74 -2.39
CA SER A 273 -12.35 3.52 -1.02
C SER A 273 -13.73 2.86 -0.93
N ASP A 274 -14.45 2.75 -2.05
CA ASP A 274 -15.70 1.96 -2.14
C ASP A 274 -15.35 0.50 -2.50
N THR A 275 -14.88 -0.25 -1.51
CA THR A 275 -14.41 -1.64 -1.66
C THR A 275 -15.55 -2.65 -1.67
N GLY A 276 -16.70 -2.30 -1.09
CA GLY A 276 -17.80 -3.22 -0.80
C GLY A 276 -17.50 -4.26 0.29
N ILE A 277 -16.33 -4.22 0.95
CA ILE A 277 -15.91 -5.21 1.97
C ILE A 277 -15.75 -4.52 3.32
N SER A 278 -16.48 -4.97 4.34
CA SER A 278 -16.66 -4.24 5.61
C SER A 278 -15.43 -4.11 6.51
N ASN A 279 -14.32 -4.78 6.20
CA ASN A 279 -13.03 -4.65 6.92
C ASN A 279 -11.90 -4.13 6.03
N VAL A 280 -12.22 -3.52 4.88
CA VAL A 280 -11.24 -3.04 3.90
C VAL A 280 -11.56 -1.60 3.51
N ASP A 281 -10.70 -0.67 3.91
CA ASP A 281 -10.92 0.76 3.67
C ASP A 281 -10.60 1.17 2.23
N TYR A 282 -9.60 0.55 1.62
CA TYR A 282 -9.17 0.85 0.26
C TYR A 282 -8.70 -0.39 -0.50
N PHE A 283 -9.03 -0.44 -1.79
CA PHE A 283 -8.17 -1.09 -2.78
C PHE A 283 -7.18 -0.05 -3.30
N ILE A 284 -5.92 -0.44 -3.45
CA ILE A 284 -4.84 0.39 -4.01
C ILE A 284 -4.10 -0.40 -5.09
N TRP A 285 -3.29 0.27 -5.89
CA TRP A 285 -2.23 -0.38 -6.67
C TRP A 285 -0.89 0.06 -6.08
N ALA A 286 -0.26 -0.78 -5.25
CA ALA A 286 1.01 -0.44 -4.61
C ALA A 286 2.19 -0.77 -5.53
N LYS A 287 2.28 -2.02 -6.02
CA LYS A 287 3.20 -2.38 -7.10
C LYS A 287 2.73 -1.74 -8.43
N PRO A 288 3.60 -1.01 -9.16
CA PRO A 288 3.25 -0.54 -10.50
C PRO A 288 3.01 -1.72 -11.46
N PRO A 289 1.84 -1.81 -12.13
CA PRO A 289 1.61 -2.85 -13.12
C PRO A 289 2.60 -2.73 -14.28
N GLY A 290 3.31 -3.82 -14.58
CA GLY A 290 4.36 -3.88 -15.61
C GLY A 290 5.80 -3.77 -15.09
N ASP A 291 6.03 -3.24 -13.88
CA ASP A 291 7.39 -3.24 -13.31
C ASP A 291 7.76 -4.64 -12.80
N SER A 292 8.94 -5.14 -13.17
CA SER A 292 9.36 -6.50 -12.86
C SER A 292 9.64 -6.72 -11.37
N ASP A 293 9.52 -7.98 -10.93
CA ASP A 293 9.96 -8.46 -9.61
C ASP A 293 11.43 -8.93 -9.59
N GLY A 294 12.09 -8.96 -10.75
CA GLY A 294 13.45 -9.45 -10.94
C GLY A 294 13.57 -10.38 -12.14
N THR A 295 14.76 -10.94 -12.36
CA THR A 295 15.01 -11.79 -13.55
C THR A 295 14.25 -13.11 -13.51
N CYS A 296 13.85 -13.55 -12.31
CA CYS A 296 13.08 -14.77 -12.05
C CYS A 296 13.69 -16.05 -12.64
N ASP A 297 15.02 -16.14 -12.71
CA ASP A 297 15.72 -17.32 -13.20
C ASP A 297 15.47 -18.57 -12.35
N GLY A 298 15.31 -19.71 -13.02
CA GLY A 298 15.14 -21.02 -12.37
C GLY A 298 13.80 -21.25 -11.66
N ARG A 299 12.80 -20.39 -11.90
CA ARG A 299 11.48 -20.43 -11.26
C ARG A 299 10.46 -21.30 -12.00
N THR A 300 9.20 -21.30 -11.55
CA THR A 300 8.17 -22.20 -12.07
C THR A 300 7.81 -21.87 -13.53
N SER A 301 7.10 -22.78 -14.20
CA SER A 301 6.62 -22.58 -15.58
C SER A 301 5.59 -21.45 -15.74
N ASP A 302 5.12 -20.87 -14.63
CA ASP A 302 4.22 -19.71 -14.59
C ASP A 302 4.97 -18.40 -14.25
N SER A 303 6.31 -18.44 -14.19
CA SER A 303 7.16 -17.26 -14.01
C SER A 303 7.72 -16.78 -15.35
N MET A 304 7.57 -15.49 -15.66
CA MET A 304 8.24 -14.87 -16.81
C MET A 304 9.67 -14.46 -16.43
N LYS A 305 10.66 -14.84 -17.24
CA LYS A 305 12.03 -14.32 -17.08
C LYS A 305 12.08 -12.86 -17.49
N GLY A 306 12.44 -11.99 -16.55
CA GLY A 306 12.33 -10.53 -16.71
C GLY A 306 13.67 -9.78 -16.71
N PRO A 307 13.62 -8.44 -16.78
CA PRO A 307 14.75 -7.56 -16.45
C PRO A 307 15.02 -7.55 -14.92
N ALA A 308 15.86 -6.63 -14.45
CA ALA A 308 16.01 -6.38 -13.02
C ALA A 308 14.70 -5.89 -12.37
N ALA A 309 14.57 -6.06 -11.05
CA ALA A 309 13.41 -5.58 -10.30
C ALA A 309 13.24 -4.06 -10.46
N GLY A 310 12.00 -3.58 -10.55
CA GLY A 310 11.70 -2.16 -10.77
C GLY A 310 11.98 -1.65 -12.19
N VAL A 311 12.40 -2.50 -13.13
CA VAL A 311 12.46 -2.18 -14.56
C VAL A 311 11.15 -2.60 -15.23
N PHE A 312 10.61 -1.76 -16.11
CA PHE A 312 9.41 -2.08 -16.90
C PHE A 312 9.64 -3.32 -17.76
N PHE A 313 8.69 -4.26 -17.73
CA PHE A 313 8.74 -5.52 -18.45
C PHE A 313 7.47 -5.67 -19.29
N ASP A 314 7.58 -5.33 -20.58
CA ASP A 314 6.42 -5.19 -21.46
C ASP A 314 5.66 -6.50 -21.71
N GLU A 315 6.33 -7.67 -21.76
CA GLU A 315 5.63 -8.97 -21.87
C GLU A 315 4.74 -9.24 -20.65
N LEU A 316 5.26 -8.97 -19.44
CA LEU A 316 4.50 -9.05 -18.19
C LEU A 316 3.38 -8.00 -18.17
N PHE A 317 3.65 -6.79 -18.65
CA PHE A 317 2.63 -5.72 -18.74
C PHE A 317 1.46 -6.11 -19.65
N GLN A 318 1.75 -6.56 -20.88
CA GLN A 318 0.75 -7.05 -21.82
C GLN A 318 -0.06 -8.20 -21.23
N SER A 319 0.62 -9.14 -20.56
CA SER A 319 -0.01 -10.30 -19.90
C SER A 319 -0.92 -9.88 -18.74
N LEU A 320 -0.50 -8.94 -17.89
CA LEU A 320 -1.30 -8.38 -16.80
C LEU A 320 -2.51 -7.59 -17.29
N TRP A 321 -2.33 -6.77 -18.34
CA TRP A 321 -3.38 -5.95 -18.94
C TRP A 321 -4.45 -6.82 -19.61
N ASN A 322 -4.04 -7.70 -20.53
CA ASN A 322 -4.94 -8.57 -21.30
C ASN A 322 -5.77 -9.52 -20.43
N GLN A 323 -5.24 -9.91 -19.27
CA GLN A 323 -5.92 -10.79 -18.32
C GLN A 323 -6.69 -10.05 -17.23
N GLY A 324 -6.52 -8.73 -17.09
CA GLY A 324 -7.04 -7.91 -15.98
C GLY A 324 -8.43 -7.32 -16.18
N ILE A 325 -8.94 -6.65 -15.13
CA ILE A 325 -10.31 -6.13 -15.05
C ILE A 325 -10.62 -5.05 -16.11
N LEU A 326 -9.62 -4.29 -16.57
CA LEU A 326 -9.80 -3.23 -17.57
C LEU A 326 -10.30 -3.81 -18.90
N VAL A 327 -9.67 -4.90 -19.37
CA VAL A 327 -10.09 -5.63 -20.57
C VAL A 327 -11.30 -6.52 -20.27
N ALA A 328 -11.25 -7.30 -19.18
CA ALA A 328 -12.26 -8.32 -18.89
C ALA A 328 -13.65 -7.77 -18.52
N GLU A 329 -13.73 -6.57 -17.91
CA GLU A 329 -14.99 -5.99 -17.42
C GLU A 329 -15.23 -4.54 -17.81
N LYS A 330 -14.18 -3.73 -18.00
CA LYS A 330 -14.34 -2.30 -18.31
C LYS A 330 -14.30 -1.99 -19.82
N GLY A 331 -14.15 -3.02 -20.66
CA GLY A 331 -14.28 -2.92 -22.12
C GLY A 331 -13.12 -2.19 -22.82
N TYR A 332 -11.94 -2.14 -22.20
CA TYR A 332 -10.73 -1.66 -22.88
C TYR A 332 -10.22 -2.70 -23.89
N SER A 333 -9.59 -2.25 -24.98
CA SER A 333 -8.93 -3.13 -25.93
C SER A 333 -7.79 -3.92 -25.28
N PRO A 334 -7.57 -5.20 -25.63
CA PRO A 334 -6.32 -5.88 -25.33
C PRO A 334 -5.16 -5.23 -26.11
N ILE A 335 -3.94 -5.38 -25.62
CA ILE A 335 -2.73 -5.11 -26.40
C ILE A 335 -2.50 -6.34 -27.28
N ASP A 336 -2.60 -6.15 -28.60
CA ASP A 336 -2.45 -7.19 -29.63
C ASP A 336 -1.21 -6.98 -30.53
N GLY A 337 -0.39 -5.98 -30.21
CA GLY A 337 0.77 -5.54 -30.99
C GLY A 337 0.44 -4.44 -32.02
N THR A 338 -0.82 -4.04 -32.20
CA THR A 338 -1.16 -2.88 -33.03
C THR A 338 -0.89 -1.56 -32.29
N VAL A 339 -0.51 -0.53 -33.06
CA VAL A 339 -0.24 0.81 -32.52
C VAL A 339 -1.47 1.68 -32.72
N HIS A 340 -2.17 1.99 -31.63
CA HIS A 340 -3.33 2.88 -31.66
C HIS A 340 -2.91 4.35 -31.56
N ASN A 341 -3.47 5.22 -32.41
CA ASN A 341 -3.30 6.68 -32.26
C ASN A 341 -4.14 7.15 -31.05
N SER A 342 -3.49 7.73 -30.03
CA SER A 342 -4.09 8.13 -28.74
C SER A 342 -5.23 9.17 -28.83
N THR A 343 -6.43 8.72 -29.22
CA THR A 343 -7.69 9.48 -29.18
C THR A 343 -8.93 8.64 -28.87
N ALA A 344 -8.89 7.30 -28.98
CA ALA A 344 -10.09 6.45 -28.95
C ALA A 344 -9.92 5.15 -28.15
N SER A 345 -9.88 5.23 -26.81
CA SER A 345 -9.77 4.05 -25.93
C SER A 345 -10.49 4.19 -24.57
N ALA A 346 -11.51 5.06 -24.49
CA ALA A 346 -12.46 5.08 -23.37
C ALA A 346 -13.87 4.81 -23.93
N PRO A 347 -14.66 3.91 -23.33
CA PRO A 347 -16.02 3.63 -23.82
C PRO A 347 -16.91 4.86 -23.63
N SER A 348 -17.47 5.37 -24.73
CA SER A 348 -18.49 6.43 -24.68
C SER A 348 -19.73 5.94 -23.94
N GLY A 349 -20.12 6.65 -22.88
CA GLY A 349 -21.28 6.30 -22.05
C GLY A 349 -22.60 6.24 -22.82
N PRO A 350 -23.64 5.58 -22.26
CA PRO A 350 -24.91 5.32 -22.95
C PRO A 350 -25.59 6.62 -23.37
N SER A 351 -25.80 6.77 -24.69
CA SER A 351 -26.30 8.01 -25.28
C SER A 351 -27.75 8.30 -24.89
N GLN A 352 -27.99 9.35 -24.10
CA GLN A 352 -29.33 9.93 -23.97
C GLN A 352 -29.62 10.81 -25.18
N THR A 353 -30.65 10.44 -25.95
CA THR A 353 -31.10 11.18 -27.13
C THR A 353 -31.97 12.38 -26.76
N SER A 354 -31.58 13.58 -27.17
CA SER A 354 -32.46 14.75 -27.33
C SER A 354 -31.90 15.71 -28.40
N PRO A 355 -32.75 16.47 -29.11
CA PRO A 355 -32.40 16.91 -30.47
C PRO A 355 -31.68 18.26 -30.57
N GLN A 356 -30.46 18.19 -31.10
CA GLN A 356 -29.93 19.04 -32.19
C GLN A 356 -30.51 20.47 -32.37
N ALA A 357 -29.74 21.46 -31.97
CA ALA A 357 -29.78 22.83 -32.52
C ALA A 357 -28.44 23.15 -33.19
N SER A 358 -28.45 23.88 -34.30
CA SER A 358 -27.29 24.01 -35.20
C SER A 358 -26.81 25.45 -35.39
N SER A 359 -25.50 25.64 -35.43
CA SER A 359 -24.81 26.73 -36.15
C SER A 359 -23.34 26.35 -36.39
N SER A 360 -22.69 26.99 -37.36
CA SER A 360 -21.42 26.55 -37.94
C SER A 360 -20.37 27.68 -37.96
N SER A 361 -19.09 27.35 -37.71
CA SER A 361 -17.91 28.08 -38.22
C SER A 361 -16.57 27.50 -37.72
N GLN A 362 -16.09 26.41 -38.34
CA GLN A 362 -14.67 26.02 -38.28
C GLN A 362 -14.16 25.62 -39.67
N GLN A 363 -13.91 26.64 -40.51
CA GLN A 363 -13.17 26.51 -41.77
C GLN A 363 -12.26 27.72 -41.96
N GLN A 364 -11.08 27.72 -41.31
CA GLN A 364 -9.95 28.54 -41.75
C GLN A 364 -8.56 28.04 -41.29
N GLN A 365 -8.38 26.72 -41.23
CA GLN A 365 -7.03 26.12 -41.29
C GLN A 365 -6.44 26.25 -42.70
N GLN A 366 -6.12 27.48 -43.16
CA GLN A 366 -5.41 27.68 -44.44
C GLN A 366 -4.69 29.03 -44.63
N GLN A 367 -4.08 29.56 -43.56
CA GLN A 367 -2.97 30.53 -43.65
C GLN A 367 -1.85 30.04 -42.72
N GLN A 368 -1.07 29.03 -43.13
CA GLN A 368 0.17 29.17 -43.88
C GLN A 368 1.18 30.12 -43.19
N GLN A 369 2.21 29.60 -42.51
CA GLN A 369 3.42 29.02 -43.12
C GLN A 369 4.30 30.03 -43.90
N GLN A 370 4.05 31.34 -43.80
CA GLN A 370 4.97 32.38 -44.30
C GLN A 370 5.79 33.05 -43.16
N GLN A 371 6.68 32.27 -42.54
CA GLN A 371 7.80 32.83 -41.76
C GLN A 371 8.99 31.86 -41.60
N GLN A 372 9.31 31.11 -42.66
CA GLN A 372 10.57 30.39 -42.82
C GLN A 372 11.39 30.97 -43.99
N GLN A 373 12.06 32.08 -43.76
CA GLN A 373 13.24 32.51 -44.52
C GLN A 373 13.94 33.67 -43.80
N GLN A 374 15.27 33.78 -43.97
CA GLN A 374 16.20 34.57 -43.15
C GLN A 374 16.36 34.00 -41.72
N SER A 375 17.54 33.54 -41.29
CA SER A 375 18.82 33.46 -42.01
C SER A 375 19.75 32.38 -41.42
N GLN A 376 20.24 31.48 -42.26
CA GLN A 376 21.54 30.82 -42.09
C GLN A 376 22.48 31.43 -43.13
N ASP A 377 23.58 32.03 -42.69
CA ASP A 377 24.92 31.84 -43.27
C ASP A 377 25.98 32.70 -42.54
N GLN A 378 27.24 32.31 -42.72
CA GLN A 378 28.44 32.77 -41.99
C GLN A 378 28.48 32.30 -40.51
N ASN A 379 29.51 31.60 -40.03
CA ASN A 379 30.84 31.39 -40.61
C ASN A 379 31.31 29.91 -40.54
N GLN A 380 32.02 29.47 -41.57
CA GLN A 380 32.86 28.26 -41.58
C GLN A 380 34.21 28.59 -40.86
N SER A 381 35.19 27.73 -40.62
CA SER A 381 35.54 26.36 -41.06
C SER A 381 36.48 25.74 -39.97
N SER A 382 36.97 24.50 -39.98
CA SER A 382 37.04 23.45 -41.02
C SER A 382 37.25 22.04 -40.40
N ASN A 383 36.82 21.01 -41.14
CA ASN A 383 37.47 19.71 -41.49
C ASN A 383 38.55 19.12 -40.54
N HIS A 384 38.75 17.80 -40.38
CA HIS A 384 38.15 16.52 -40.85
C HIS A 384 38.70 15.42 -39.87
N ASP A 385 38.40 14.12 -39.89
CA ASP A 385 37.79 13.24 -40.89
C ASP A 385 37.09 12.02 -40.23
N GLN A 386 36.64 11.05 -41.05
CA GLN A 386 35.97 9.81 -40.65
C GLN A 386 36.93 8.71 -40.12
N GLU A 387 36.44 7.81 -39.25
CA GLU A 387 36.45 6.35 -39.52
C GLU A 387 35.44 5.56 -38.66
N VAL A 388 35.20 4.28 -39.00
CA VAL A 388 34.20 3.40 -38.36
C VAL A 388 34.79 2.03 -38.05
N ALA A 389 34.88 1.68 -36.76
CA ALA A 389 35.07 0.31 -36.26
C ALA A 389 34.49 0.25 -34.82
N MET A 390 33.69 -0.73 -34.37
CA MET A 390 33.89 -2.18 -34.33
C MET A 390 35.26 -2.56 -33.73
N TYR A 391 35.30 -3.12 -32.51
CA TYR A 391 35.86 -4.47 -32.31
C TYR A 391 35.55 -5.05 -30.93
N ASN A 392 35.39 -6.37 -30.90
CA ASN A 392 35.32 -7.23 -29.73
C ASN A 392 36.70 -7.88 -29.52
N ALA A 393 37.24 -7.94 -28.29
CA ALA A 393 38.60 -8.44 -28.05
C ALA A 393 38.74 -9.30 -26.77
N THR A 394 39.07 -10.56 -26.99
CA THR A 394 39.28 -11.65 -26.02
C THR A 394 40.55 -11.48 -25.16
N ALA A 395 40.60 -12.19 -24.03
CA ALA A 395 41.79 -12.31 -23.18
C ALA A 395 42.95 -13.13 -23.82
N PRO A 396 44.20 -12.98 -23.34
CA PRO A 396 45.33 -13.85 -23.66
C PRO A 396 45.49 -15.00 -22.63
N SER A 397 46.15 -16.09 -23.04
CA SER A 397 46.55 -17.19 -22.16
C SER A 397 47.98 -17.68 -22.47
N SER A 398 48.71 -18.11 -21.43
CA SER A 398 50.06 -18.69 -21.59
C SER A 398 50.45 -19.60 -20.42
N THR A 399 50.83 -20.83 -20.74
CA THR A 399 51.31 -21.92 -19.87
C THR A 399 52.67 -22.44 -20.39
N PRO A 400 53.34 -23.44 -19.77
CA PRO A 400 53.27 -23.99 -18.41
C PRO A 400 54.66 -24.14 -17.73
N SER A 401 54.70 -24.61 -16.47
CA SER A 401 55.72 -25.59 -16.01
C SER A 401 55.33 -26.26 -14.69
N THR A 402 55.84 -27.46 -14.45
CA THR A 402 55.52 -28.36 -13.32
C THR A 402 56.71 -28.55 -12.37
N VAL A 403 56.43 -28.94 -11.11
CA VAL A 403 57.09 -30.01 -10.31
C VAL A 403 56.29 -30.19 -9.00
N SER A 404 56.43 -31.34 -8.33
CA SER A 404 55.47 -31.89 -7.35
C SER A 404 55.93 -31.91 -5.89
N SER A 405 54.95 -32.19 -4.99
CA SER A 405 55.04 -32.86 -3.67
C SER A 405 55.81 -32.14 -2.52
N THR A 406 55.69 -32.48 -1.23
CA THR A 406 55.09 -33.66 -0.52
C THR A 406 54.37 -33.30 0.80
N ASN A 407 53.36 -34.13 1.15
CA ASN A 407 52.95 -34.60 2.49
C ASN A 407 52.43 -33.64 3.60
N ALA A 408 51.50 -34.19 4.39
CA ALA A 408 50.96 -33.70 5.67
C ALA A 408 51.30 -34.74 6.77
N PRO A 409 50.55 -34.93 7.88
CA PRO A 409 49.73 -34.02 8.71
C PRO A 409 50.12 -34.10 10.22
N ALA A 410 49.52 -33.26 11.08
CA ALA A 410 49.35 -33.57 12.52
C ALA A 410 48.17 -32.82 13.16
N THR A 411 47.34 -33.54 13.91
CA THR A 411 46.25 -33.01 14.75
C THR A 411 46.61 -33.05 16.23
N THR A 412 46.22 -32.06 17.03
CA THR A 412 45.78 -32.32 18.42
C THR A 412 44.89 -31.21 18.97
N THR A 413 44.18 -31.53 20.05
CA THR A 413 42.91 -30.94 20.47
C THR A 413 43.01 -30.23 21.83
N THR A 414 41.91 -29.54 22.18
CA THR A 414 41.35 -29.36 23.54
C THR A 414 41.91 -28.36 24.58
N SER A 415 40.92 -27.65 25.16
CA SER A 415 40.72 -27.35 26.59
C SER A 415 41.04 -25.97 27.16
N ALA A 416 40.02 -25.43 27.84
CA ALA A 416 40.01 -24.21 28.62
C ALA A 416 40.48 -24.42 30.07
N ALA A 417 40.82 -23.33 30.78
CA ALA A 417 40.24 -23.01 32.10
C ALA A 417 40.79 -21.70 32.73
N SER A 418 39.85 -20.90 33.23
CA SER A 418 39.86 -20.07 34.46
C SER A 418 41.16 -19.78 35.25
N SER A 419 41.33 -18.52 35.65
CA SER A 419 41.85 -18.15 36.98
C SER A 419 41.26 -16.82 37.46
N THR A 420 41.31 -16.56 38.77
CA THR A 420 40.78 -15.36 39.45
C THR A 420 41.83 -14.76 40.39
N GLY A 421 41.71 -13.47 40.72
CA GLY A 421 42.59 -12.81 41.69
C GLY A 421 42.11 -11.41 42.11
N GLN A 422 42.17 -11.14 43.41
CA GLN A 422 41.98 -9.81 44.04
C GLN A 422 43.41 -9.24 44.36
N THR A 423 43.67 -8.07 44.98
CA THR A 423 42.86 -7.25 45.91
C THR A 423 43.43 -5.81 46.08
N ASP A 424 42.54 -4.84 46.30
CA ASP A 424 42.61 -3.67 47.23
C ASP A 424 43.59 -2.47 47.17
N GLN A 425 43.04 -1.36 47.76
CA GLN A 425 43.62 -0.09 48.27
C GLN A 425 43.85 1.06 47.26
N GLN A 426 42.95 2.05 47.16
CA GLN A 426 42.75 3.29 48.00
C GLN A 426 43.53 4.53 47.49
N SER A 427 43.13 5.79 47.67
CA SER A 427 41.96 6.46 48.32
C SER A 427 41.57 7.72 47.45
N THR A 428 40.80 8.79 47.77
CA THR A 428 40.29 9.47 48.98
C THR A 428 38.86 10.05 48.76
N GLY A 429 38.34 10.86 49.71
CA GLY A 429 37.10 11.67 49.57
C GLY A 429 37.27 13.00 48.79
N ASN A 430 36.31 13.94 48.75
CA ASN A 430 35.11 14.17 49.59
C ASN A 430 33.86 14.54 48.73
N LEU A 431 32.63 14.10 49.02
CA LEU A 431 31.70 14.41 50.14
C LEU A 431 30.86 15.72 49.96
N HIS A 432 29.59 15.57 49.61
CA HIS A 432 28.50 16.50 49.96
C HIS A 432 27.18 15.74 50.11
N THR A 433 26.51 15.85 51.27
CA THR A 433 25.36 14.99 51.63
C THR A 433 24.35 15.69 52.53
N THR A 434 23.16 16.00 51.99
CA THR A 434 21.91 16.33 52.72
C THR A 434 20.75 16.33 51.72
N GLN A 435 19.53 15.85 52.02
CA GLN A 435 19.07 14.99 53.12
C GLN A 435 17.77 14.30 52.68
N LYS A 436 17.36 13.21 53.35
CA LYS A 436 16.15 12.43 53.00
C LYS A 436 14.95 12.88 53.85
N ALA A 437 13.81 13.15 53.23
CA ALA A 437 12.52 13.42 53.89
C ALA A 437 11.40 12.58 53.26
N SER A 438 10.30 12.36 54.00
CA SER A 438 9.27 11.36 53.69
C SER A 438 7.84 11.89 53.78
N THR A 439 6.94 11.29 52.99
CA THR A 439 5.49 11.56 52.95
C THR A 439 4.80 11.39 54.32
N PRO A 440 3.76 12.20 54.59
CA PRO A 440 2.50 11.58 55.04
C PRO A 440 1.21 12.28 54.52
N ALA A 441 0.11 11.54 54.57
CA ALA A 441 -1.30 11.97 54.51
C ALA A 441 -2.18 10.85 55.12
N PRO A 442 -3.48 11.05 55.44
CA PRO A 442 -4.27 12.27 55.61
C PRO A 442 -4.71 12.45 57.09
N PRO A 443 -5.80 13.19 57.38
CA PRO A 443 -6.99 12.51 57.95
C PRO A 443 -8.32 13.01 57.36
N ALA A 444 -9.46 12.45 57.81
CA ALA A 444 -10.78 12.73 57.23
C ALA A 444 -11.95 12.77 58.25
N ALA A 445 -13.04 13.40 57.80
CA ALA A 445 -14.45 13.26 58.21
C ALA A 445 -14.94 13.82 59.57
N SER A 446 -16.09 14.51 59.49
CA SER A 446 -17.10 14.62 60.56
C SER A 446 -18.51 14.66 59.95
N LYS A 447 -19.50 14.06 60.63
CA LYS A 447 -20.96 14.15 60.36
C LYS A 447 -21.56 15.25 61.28
N ALA A 448 -22.84 15.66 61.26
CA ALA A 448 -24.07 15.27 60.54
C ALA A 448 -24.81 16.56 60.08
N GLU A 449 -26.11 16.68 59.75
CA GLU A 449 -27.33 15.93 60.10
C GLU A 449 -28.47 16.14 59.05
N ASP A 450 -29.65 15.54 59.29
CA ASP A 450 -30.79 15.30 58.35
C ASP A 450 -31.99 16.25 58.67
N PRO A 451 -33.23 16.14 58.10
CA PRO A 451 -33.72 15.73 56.76
C PRO A 451 -34.56 16.82 56.04
N GLN A 452 -34.96 16.60 54.77
CA GLN A 452 -36.36 16.82 54.35
C GLN A 452 -36.79 16.06 53.06
N GLN A 453 -37.93 15.37 53.20
CA GLN A 453 -38.97 15.03 52.21
C GLN A 453 -38.64 14.30 50.88
N VAL A 454 -39.06 13.03 50.86
CA VAL A 454 -39.48 12.30 49.66
C VAL A 454 -40.68 12.99 49.00
N SER A 455 -40.71 13.04 47.67
CA SER A 455 -41.95 13.20 46.90
C SER A 455 -41.84 12.45 45.57
N THR A 456 -42.66 11.42 45.39
CA THR A 456 -42.79 10.67 44.15
C THR A 456 -43.83 11.33 43.25
N GLU A 457 -43.40 12.04 42.20
CA GLU A 457 -44.33 12.48 41.16
C GLU A 457 -44.64 11.36 40.16
N SER A 458 -45.89 11.32 39.72
CA SER A 458 -46.50 10.23 38.98
C SER A 458 -46.41 10.42 37.46
N LEU A 459 -46.50 9.32 36.70
CA LEU A 459 -46.68 9.37 35.26
C LEU A 459 -48.01 10.08 34.92
N SER A 460 -47.91 11.33 34.48
CA SER A 460 -49.03 12.07 33.92
C SER A 460 -49.27 11.64 32.46
N THR A 461 -50.23 10.75 32.25
CA THR A 461 -50.63 10.21 30.95
C THR A 461 -51.24 11.29 30.04
N SER A 462 -50.37 12.02 29.34
CA SER A 462 -50.75 13.01 28.34
C SER A 462 -51.41 12.33 27.13
N SER A 463 -52.64 12.72 26.81
CA SER A 463 -53.38 12.15 25.69
C SER A 463 -52.68 12.47 24.37
N MET A 464 -52.20 11.45 23.64
CA MET A 464 -51.65 11.61 22.31
C MET A 464 -52.76 11.98 21.32
N GLY A 465 -52.84 13.26 20.96
CA GLY A 465 -53.68 13.72 19.86
C GLY A 465 -53.38 12.97 18.56
N THR A 466 -54.41 12.64 17.80
CA THR A 466 -54.40 11.61 16.73
C THR A 466 -53.34 11.82 15.64
N GLY A 467 -52.84 13.04 15.44
CA GLY A 467 -51.75 13.34 14.50
C GLY A 467 -50.40 12.73 14.87
N GLY A 468 -50.08 12.56 16.17
CA GLY A 468 -48.78 12.02 16.60
C GLY A 468 -48.58 10.55 16.21
N ILE A 469 -49.67 9.77 16.26
CA ILE A 469 -49.67 8.34 15.90
C ILE A 469 -49.38 8.15 14.40
N VAL A 470 -49.91 9.04 13.54
CA VAL A 470 -49.70 8.97 12.09
C VAL A 470 -48.24 9.23 11.71
N VAL A 471 -47.58 10.21 12.34
CA VAL A 471 -46.16 10.50 12.06
C VAL A 471 -45.27 9.33 12.49
N ILE A 472 -45.50 8.76 13.68
CA ILE A 472 -44.74 7.60 14.17
C ILE A 472 -44.97 6.38 13.27
N ALA A 473 -46.21 6.13 12.81
CA ALA A 473 -46.52 5.04 11.88
C ALA A 473 -45.86 5.21 10.50
N LEU A 474 -45.78 6.44 9.98
CA LEU A 474 -45.10 6.74 8.71
C LEU A 474 -43.59 6.57 8.81
N VAL A 475 -42.95 7.02 9.89
CA VAL A 475 -41.52 6.80 10.13
C VAL A 475 -41.23 5.31 10.32
N ALA A 476 -42.04 4.60 11.12
CA ALA A 476 -41.87 3.16 11.33
C ALA A 476 -42.03 2.36 10.02
N SER A 477 -43.01 2.69 9.19
CA SER A 477 -43.20 2.00 7.89
C SER A 477 -42.12 2.33 6.87
N ALA A 478 -41.57 3.56 6.87
CA ALA A 478 -40.39 3.91 6.07
C ALA A 478 -39.13 3.12 6.51
N VAL A 479 -38.90 2.99 7.83
CA VAL A 479 -37.80 2.18 8.38
C VAL A 479 -37.99 0.69 8.06
N VAL A 480 -39.21 0.15 8.18
CA VAL A 480 -39.51 -1.24 7.81
C VAL A 480 -39.30 -1.48 6.31
N ALA A 481 -39.68 -0.53 5.44
CA ALA A 481 -39.42 -0.63 4.00
C ALA A 481 -37.92 -0.59 3.67
N LEU A 482 -37.15 0.27 4.34
CA LEU A 482 -35.69 0.33 4.19
C LEU A 482 -35.00 -0.96 4.67
N VAL A 483 -35.39 -1.50 5.82
CA VAL A 483 -34.90 -2.78 6.34
C VAL A 483 -35.29 -3.93 5.40
N ALA A 484 -36.50 -3.96 4.88
CA ALA A 484 -36.94 -4.96 3.90
C ALA A 484 -36.14 -4.87 2.59
N ALA A 485 -35.79 -3.65 2.12
CA ALA A 485 -34.93 -3.46 0.96
C ALA A 485 -33.50 -3.97 1.22
N ILE A 486 -32.90 -3.65 2.38
CA ILE A 486 -31.56 -4.13 2.78
C ILE A 486 -31.53 -5.66 2.92
N VAL A 487 -32.56 -6.26 3.54
CA VAL A 487 -32.71 -7.71 3.64
C VAL A 487 -32.93 -8.35 2.25
N GLY A 488 -33.69 -7.70 1.36
CA GLY A 488 -33.89 -8.14 -0.02
C GLY A 488 -32.59 -8.12 -0.84
N VAL A 489 -31.77 -7.08 -0.70
CA VAL A 489 -30.45 -6.99 -1.33
C VAL A 489 -29.51 -8.07 -0.77
N ARG A 490 -29.43 -8.23 0.56
CA ARG A 490 -28.63 -9.30 1.19
C ARG A 490 -29.08 -10.70 0.77
N HIS A 491 -30.38 -10.98 0.70
CA HIS A 491 -30.87 -12.29 0.25
C HIS A 491 -30.58 -12.53 -1.24
N ARG A 492 -30.63 -11.48 -2.07
CA ARG A 492 -30.23 -11.57 -3.48
C ARG A 492 -28.72 -11.81 -3.63
N GLN A 493 -27.89 -11.16 -2.82
CA GLN A 493 -26.44 -11.39 -2.76
C GLN A 493 -26.13 -12.82 -2.29
N ASN A 494 -26.75 -13.30 -1.21
CA ASN A 494 -26.57 -14.67 -0.73
C ASN A 494 -26.96 -15.71 -1.78
N ARG A 495 -28.08 -15.52 -2.51
CA ARG A 495 -28.45 -16.40 -3.63
C ARG A 495 -27.43 -16.41 -4.77
N MET A 496 -26.74 -15.28 -5.02
CA MET A 496 -25.66 -15.23 -6.01
C MET A 496 -24.42 -16.03 -5.55
N LEU A 497 -24.12 -16.01 -4.25
CA LEU A 497 -23.03 -16.77 -3.63
C LEU A 497 -23.34 -18.28 -3.48
N GLU A 498 -24.62 -18.63 -3.29
CA GLU A 498 -25.10 -20.02 -3.22
C GLU A 498 -25.18 -20.67 -4.61
N GLY A 499 -25.53 -19.90 -5.65
CA GLY A 499 -25.60 -20.37 -7.04
C GLY A 499 -24.26 -20.86 -7.63
N THR A 500 -23.14 -20.56 -6.98
CA THR A 500 -21.79 -20.99 -7.37
C THR A 500 -21.27 -22.24 -6.64
N LYS A 501 -22.08 -22.91 -5.81
CA LYS A 501 -21.65 -24.10 -5.05
C LYS A 501 -22.03 -25.42 -5.72
N THR A 502 -21.03 -26.12 -6.28
CA THR A 502 -21.06 -27.59 -6.35
C THR A 502 -20.84 -28.19 -4.96
N PRO A 503 -21.38 -29.39 -4.65
CA PRO A 503 -21.49 -29.87 -3.27
C PRO A 503 -20.18 -30.39 -2.66
N ASP A 504 -20.04 -30.10 -1.37
CA ASP A 504 -19.30 -30.80 -0.32
C ASP A 504 -17.92 -31.40 -0.60
N SER A 505 -16.89 -30.68 -0.16
CA SER A 505 -15.72 -31.29 0.47
C SER A 505 -15.41 -30.56 1.78
N VAL A 506 -15.20 -31.31 2.86
CA VAL A 506 -14.98 -30.76 4.21
C VAL A 506 -13.54 -30.22 4.30
N PRO A 507 -13.32 -28.97 4.74
CA PRO A 507 -11.97 -28.46 4.96
C PRO A 507 -11.24 -29.29 6.03
N ALA A 508 -10.05 -29.78 5.69
CA ALA A 508 -9.17 -30.43 6.67
C ALA A 508 -8.70 -29.42 7.73
N PRO A 509 -8.48 -29.83 9.00
CA PRO A 509 -7.96 -28.95 10.03
C PRO A 509 -6.56 -28.43 9.66
N LEU A 510 -6.31 -27.15 9.94
CA LEU A 510 -5.02 -26.50 9.67
C LEU A 510 -3.88 -27.20 10.43
N PRO A 511 -2.72 -27.45 9.78
CA PRO A 511 -1.58 -28.08 10.44
C PRO A 511 -0.98 -27.16 11.51
N THR A 512 -0.70 -27.73 12.68
CA THR A 512 -0.11 -27.02 13.84
C THR A 512 1.42 -26.99 13.83
N THR A 513 2.06 -27.57 12.83
CA THR A 513 3.52 -27.61 12.67
C THR A 513 4.05 -26.30 12.09
N ILE A 514 4.98 -25.66 12.82
CA ILE A 514 5.79 -24.55 12.30
C ILE A 514 6.67 -25.10 11.17
N VAL A 515 6.63 -24.46 10.00
CA VAL A 515 7.51 -24.74 8.86
C VAL A 515 8.45 -23.55 8.69
N ASP A 516 9.75 -23.81 8.53
CA ASP A 516 10.76 -22.80 8.15
C ASP A 516 10.47 -22.33 6.71
N PHE A 517 9.70 -21.25 6.57
CA PHE A 517 9.25 -20.71 5.28
C PHE A 517 10.34 -19.92 4.56
N ARG A 518 11.48 -20.57 4.32
CA ARG A 518 12.40 -20.13 3.27
C ARG A 518 11.71 -20.27 1.91
N PRO A 519 11.73 -19.25 1.04
CA PRO A 519 11.80 -19.55 -0.38
C PRO A 519 13.06 -20.38 -0.62
N HIS A 520 12.95 -21.54 -1.24
CA HIS A 520 14.08 -22.44 -1.48
C HIS A 520 15.06 -21.84 -2.51
N MET A 521 15.95 -20.95 -2.04
CA MET A 521 17.20 -20.67 -2.73
C MET A 521 18.11 -21.89 -2.58
N THR A 522 17.92 -22.87 -3.46
CA THR A 522 18.95 -23.83 -3.81
C THR A 522 20.13 -23.06 -4.39
N ALA A 523 21.16 -22.83 -3.58
CA ALA A 523 22.40 -22.21 -4.04
C ALA A 523 22.90 -22.97 -5.28
N PRO A 524 23.21 -22.30 -6.41
CA PRO A 524 23.65 -22.98 -7.61
C PRO A 524 24.94 -23.73 -7.31
N ASN A 525 24.91 -25.04 -7.56
CA ASN A 525 26.04 -25.92 -7.30
C ASN A 525 27.24 -25.44 -8.14
N ARG A 526 28.26 -24.86 -7.50
CA ARG A 526 29.45 -24.32 -8.18
C ARG A 526 30.25 -25.48 -8.77
N ASN A 527 29.90 -25.87 -9.99
CA ASN A 527 30.70 -26.79 -10.79
C ASN A 527 32.01 -26.10 -11.17
N SER A 528 33.05 -26.31 -10.36
CA SER A 528 34.37 -25.71 -10.49
C SER A 528 35.18 -26.38 -11.61
N ASN A 529 34.64 -26.37 -12.83
CA ASN A 529 35.26 -26.81 -14.08
C ASN A 529 34.49 -26.26 -15.29
N ILE A 530 34.81 -25.03 -15.68
CA ILE A 530 34.78 -24.44 -17.04
C ILE A 530 35.59 -23.13 -16.93
N LEU A 531 36.34 -22.80 -17.98
CA LEU A 531 37.24 -21.63 -18.06
C LEU A 531 36.50 -20.38 -18.55
#